data_AF-A0A519QKI2-F1
#
_entry.id   AF-A0A519QKI2-F1
#
_cell.length_a   1.000
_cell.length_b   1.000
_cell.length_c   1.000
_cell.angle_alpha   90.00
_cell.angle_beta   90.00
_cell.angle_gamma   90.00
#
_symmetry.space_group_name_H-M   'P 1'
#
loop_
_entity.id
_entity.type
_entity.pdbx_description
1 polymer ?
#
loop_
_entity_poly.entity_id
_entity_poly.type
_entity_poly.pdbx_seq_one_letter_code
_entity_poly.pdbx_strand_id
1 'polypeptide(L)'
;ISDVSYSGISMGWGWTKTQNAMKNNTISANRIHHYGKHMYDVAGIYTLSAQPESFITENVVDSIYKAPFAHLPEHWFYLYTDEGSSYFTIKNNWTPTEKYLQNANGPDNLWENNGAKVAENIKENAGLEKPFQYLLKEKAIYSERGINQAEDKSVVFELIFENGNLPSNKALEGFAKENNLLSSSIYKWNNRLVIYTSSLKVESLQQTLKRLNATEIKLYDNLFYDFNREKNCGDKSVAEWDNIILSANLVKDEKMQNEYLAYHKTQFEKWPEISKGFCNAEFQRLAIFKKDRQLMLIISIPKGKNLDDLNPKTTLNNPKVDEWNAIMQKYQEGVEGTKPGEIWVFFKPIK
;
A
#
# COMPACT_ATOMS: atom_id res chain seq x y z
N ILE A 1 20.10 14.83 13.11
CA ILE A 1 19.45 16.08 12.62
C ILE A 1 18.08 16.16 13.27
N SER A 2 17.77 17.27 13.94
CA SER A 2 16.48 17.45 14.60
C SER A 2 16.11 18.91 14.80
N ASP A 3 14.82 19.14 15.05
CA ASP A 3 14.18 20.46 15.19
C ASP A 3 14.39 21.38 13.98
N VAL A 4 14.18 20.84 12.77
CA VAL A 4 14.37 21.56 11.51
C VAL A 4 13.04 21.91 10.82
N SER A 5 13.02 23.03 10.11
CA SER A 5 11.82 23.61 9.50
C SER A 5 11.22 22.81 8.34
N TYR A 6 12.05 22.05 7.64
CA TYR A 6 11.72 21.34 6.41
C TYR A 6 12.41 19.97 6.40
N SER A 7 13.00 19.55 5.28
CA SER A 7 13.71 18.28 5.15
C SER A 7 14.97 18.23 6.01
N GLY A 8 15.40 17.02 6.38
CA GLY A 8 16.64 16.80 7.12
C GLY A 8 17.88 16.89 6.23
N ILE A 9 17.93 16.04 5.20
CA ILE A 9 19.01 15.99 4.20
C ILE A 9 18.38 16.13 2.82
N SER A 10 18.92 17.03 2.01
CA SER A 10 18.59 17.21 0.60
C SER A 10 19.84 16.97 -0.24
N MET A 11 19.78 16.08 -1.24
CA MET A 11 20.94 15.76 -2.07
C MET A 11 20.61 15.71 -3.57
N GLY A 12 21.36 16.49 -4.33
CA GLY A 12 21.19 16.64 -5.78
C GLY A 12 20.42 17.89 -6.17
N TRP A 13 20.39 18.17 -7.48
CA TRP A 13 19.78 19.38 -8.03
C TRP A 13 19.50 19.25 -9.54
N GLY A 14 18.55 20.04 -10.05
CA GLY A 14 18.38 20.28 -11.48
C GLY A 14 17.20 19.59 -12.15
N TRP A 15 16.36 18.85 -11.40
CA TRP A 15 15.13 18.19 -11.89
C TRP A 15 15.34 17.41 -13.21
N THR A 16 16.46 16.68 -13.32
CA THR A 16 16.84 16.05 -14.59
C THR A 16 17.17 14.57 -14.44
N LYS A 17 16.60 13.78 -15.36
CA LYS A 17 16.93 12.36 -15.55
C LYS A 17 18.25 12.17 -16.31
N THR A 18 18.78 13.24 -16.90
CA THR A 18 20.02 13.20 -17.67
C THR A 18 21.20 13.02 -16.73
N GLN A 19 22.08 12.07 -17.06
CA GLN A 19 23.35 11.91 -16.36
C GLN A 19 24.15 13.21 -16.39
N ASN A 20 24.75 13.53 -15.26
CA ASN A 20 25.44 14.79 -15.01
C ASN A 20 26.67 14.53 -14.12
N ALA A 21 27.20 15.57 -13.47
CA ALA A 21 28.41 15.44 -12.66
C ALA A 21 28.22 14.61 -11.36
N MET A 22 26.98 14.43 -10.89
CA MET A 22 26.68 13.73 -9.64
C MET A 22 26.79 12.21 -9.81
N LYS A 23 27.56 11.57 -8.95
CA LYS A 23 27.74 10.11 -8.88
C LYS A 23 28.40 9.74 -7.56
N ASN A 24 28.27 8.47 -7.14
CA ASN A 24 28.98 7.90 -5.98
C ASN A 24 28.69 8.63 -4.67
N ASN A 25 27.48 9.16 -4.51
CA ASN A 25 27.07 9.89 -3.31
C ASN A 25 26.48 8.94 -2.27
N THR A 26 26.68 9.24 -0.97
CA THR A 26 26.21 8.39 0.12
C THR A 26 25.55 9.20 1.24
N ILE A 27 24.33 8.80 1.62
CA ILE A 27 23.65 9.22 2.84
C ILE A 27 23.48 7.97 3.71
N SER A 28 24.33 7.79 4.71
CA SER A 28 24.33 6.56 5.52
C SER A 28 24.28 6.80 7.02
N ALA A 29 23.56 5.92 7.74
CA ALA A 29 23.53 5.85 9.20
C ALA A 29 23.16 7.15 9.92
N ASN A 30 22.38 8.04 9.29
CA ASN A 30 21.93 9.27 9.90
C ASN A 30 20.69 9.03 10.76
N ARG A 31 20.60 9.75 11.90
CA ARG A 31 19.38 9.84 12.70
C ARG A 31 18.69 11.18 12.48
N ILE A 32 17.51 11.15 11.90
CA ILE A 32 16.70 12.31 11.51
C ILE A 32 15.34 12.21 12.19
N HIS A 33 14.98 13.18 13.01
CA HIS A 33 13.69 13.20 13.68
C HIS A 33 13.24 14.64 13.94
N HIS A 34 11.95 14.86 14.22
CA HIS A 34 11.45 16.22 14.51
C HIS A 34 11.80 17.20 13.38
N TYR A 35 11.54 16.78 12.14
CA TYR A 35 11.70 17.57 10.92
C TYR A 35 10.32 18.07 10.43
N GLY A 36 10.29 18.87 9.36
CA GLY A 36 9.04 19.38 8.78
C GLY A 36 8.27 20.31 9.73
N LYS A 37 8.97 21.09 10.57
CA LYS A 37 8.34 21.98 11.56
C LYS A 37 7.43 23.04 10.94
N HIS A 38 7.69 23.48 9.71
CA HIS A 38 6.94 24.55 9.07
C HIS A 38 6.49 24.23 7.64
N MET A 39 7.27 23.49 6.86
CA MET A 39 7.01 23.27 5.44
C MET A 39 6.78 21.78 5.15
N TYR A 40 5.74 21.46 4.38
CA TYR A 40 5.48 20.13 3.78
C TYR A 40 5.75 20.16 2.27
N ASP A 41 5.46 19.05 1.58
CA ASP A 41 6.25 18.58 0.43
C ASP A 41 7.66 18.21 0.88
N VAL A 42 7.74 17.41 1.95
CA VAL A 42 8.93 17.29 2.79
C VAL A 42 9.28 15.84 3.05
N ALA A 43 10.58 15.58 3.25
CA ALA A 43 11.03 14.30 3.78
C ALA A 43 12.23 14.41 4.72
N GLY A 44 12.44 13.39 5.54
CA GLY A 44 13.69 13.31 6.31
C GLY A 44 14.91 13.27 5.40
N ILE A 45 14.84 12.45 4.35
CA ILE A 45 15.82 12.41 3.26
C ILE A 45 15.11 12.65 1.93
N TYR A 46 15.61 13.64 1.18
CA TYR A 46 15.11 14.09 -0.10
C TYR A 46 16.23 14.05 -1.15
N THR A 47 15.92 13.61 -2.37
CA THR A 47 16.89 13.62 -3.48
C THR A 47 16.33 14.16 -4.80
N LEU A 48 17.23 14.66 -5.65
CA LEU A 48 16.94 15.12 -7.01
C LEU A 48 17.94 14.58 -8.02
N SER A 49 17.45 14.40 -9.25
CA SER A 49 18.24 14.17 -10.46
C SER A 49 19.08 12.88 -10.49
N ALA A 50 19.61 12.53 -11.66
CA ALA A 50 20.33 11.27 -11.84
C ALA A 50 21.66 11.28 -11.09
N GLN A 51 21.90 10.24 -10.26
CA GLN A 51 23.13 10.08 -9.48
C GLN A 51 23.61 8.62 -9.50
N PRO A 52 24.31 8.19 -10.57
CA PRO A 52 24.87 6.83 -10.68
C PRO A 52 25.62 6.37 -9.42
N GLU A 53 25.45 5.09 -9.09
CA GLU A 53 26.16 4.41 -7.99
C GLU A 53 26.03 5.13 -6.64
N SER A 54 24.84 5.68 -6.33
CA SER A 54 24.60 6.42 -5.08
C SER A 54 23.74 5.63 -4.09
N PHE A 55 23.97 5.85 -2.79
CA PHE A 55 23.44 5.03 -1.71
C PHE A 55 22.72 5.85 -0.64
N ILE A 56 21.55 5.38 -0.22
CA ILE A 56 20.80 5.89 0.94
C ILE A 56 20.54 4.69 1.85
N THR A 57 21.39 4.52 2.87
CA THR A 57 21.45 3.27 3.64
C THR A 57 21.40 3.44 5.14
N GLU A 58 20.69 2.56 5.83
CA GLU A 58 20.80 2.42 7.29
C GLU A 58 20.43 3.68 8.09
N ASN A 59 19.69 4.61 7.48
CA ASN A 59 19.23 5.82 8.16
C ASN A 59 18.01 5.51 9.04
N VAL A 60 17.84 6.28 10.11
CA VAL A 60 16.66 6.31 10.97
C VAL A 60 15.92 7.63 10.73
N VAL A 61 14.67 7.55 10.26
CA VAL A 61 13.83 8.73 10.03
C VAL A 61 12.49 8.58 10.73
N ASP A 62 12.17 9.46 11.68
CA ASP A 62 10.92 9.40 12.45
C ASP A 62 10.39 10.77 12.92
N SER A 63 9.27 10.76 13.64
CA SER A 63 8.75 11.91 14.41
C SER A 63 8.67 13.22 13.63
N ILE A 64 8.15 13.21 12.41
CA ILE A 64 7.86 14.45 11.69
C ILE A 64 6.88 15.31 12.49
N TYR A 65 7.09 16.63 12.54
CA TYR A 65 6.15 17.54 13.16
C TYR A 65 4.83 17.64 12.40
N LYS A 66 3.74 17.86 13.14
CA LYS A 66 2.43 18.23 12.60
C LYS A 66 2.40 19.71 12.22
N ALA A 67 2.29 20.03 10.94
CA ALA A 67 2.18 21.38 10.40
C ALA A 67 0.79 21.57 9.78
N PRO A 68 -0.24 21.87 10.60
CA PRO A 68 -1.63 21.95 10.11
C PRO A 68 -1.88 23.10 9.13
N PHE A 69 -0.97 24.07 9.07
CA PHE A 69 -0.99 25.21 8.15
C PHE A 69 -0.25 24.95 6.84
N ALA A 70 0.35 23.78 6.66
CA ALA A 70 0.91 23.41 5.37
C ALA A 70 -0.20 23.27 4.33
N HIS A 71 0.10 23.63 3.08
CA HIS A 71 -0.87 23.63 1.99
C HIS A 71 -1.54 22.27 1.75
N LEU A 72 -0.80 21.16 1.93
CA LEU A 72 -1.29 19.79 1.91
C LEU A 72 -0.80 19.05 3.18
N PRO A 73 -1.60 19.01 4.27
CA PRO A 73 -1.19 18.42 5.54
C PRO A 73 -0.82 16.93 5.50
N GLU A 74 -1.23 16.20 4.47
CA GLU A 74 -0.88 14.77 4.30
C GLU A 74 0.36 14.55 3.43
N HIS A 75 0.87 15.60 2.77
CA HIS A 75 1.94 15.51 1.77
C HIS A 75 3.33 15.61 2.42
N TRP A 76 3.65 14.59 3.22
CA TRP A 76 4.92 14.44 3.92
C TRP A 76 5.39 12.98 3.86
N PHE A 77 6.69 12.76 3.93
CA PHE A 77 7.29 11.43 3.73
C PHE A 77 8.50 11.23 4.61
N TYR A 78 8.90 9.98 4.85
CA TYR A 78 10.19 9.73 5.51
C TYR A 78 11.36 9.79 4.52
N LEU A 79 11.14 9.21 3.33
CA LEU A 79 12.09 9.13 2.22
C LEU A 79 11.39 9.59 0.95
N TYR A 80 12.04 10.47 0.20
CA TYR A 80 11.47 11.05 -1.01
C TYR A 80 12.54 11.18 -2.10
N THR A 81 12.39 10.38 -3.15
CA THR A 81 13.13 10.57 -4.41
C THR A 81 12.28 11.42 -5.34
N ASP A 82 12.69 12.66 -5.60
CA ASP A 82 11.97 13.60 -6.44
C ASP A 82 12.52 13.59 -7.88
N GLU A 83 12.05 14.51 -8.72
CA GLU A 83 12.22 14.51 -10.16
C GLU A 83 13.66 14.24 -10.60
N GLY A 84 13.77 13.28 -11.53
CA GLY A 84 15.05 12.89 -12.10
C GLY A 84 15.88 11.94 -11.24
N SER A 85 15.52 11.71 -9.96
CA SER A 85 16.23 10.76 -9.10
C SER A 85 16.36 9.41 -9.79
N SER A 86 17.59 8.95 -9.97
CA SER A 86 17.92 7.73 -10.73
C SER A 86 19.18 7.09 -10.16
N TYR A 87 19.30 5.75 -10.33
CA TYR A 87 20.48 4.96 -9.97
C TYR A 87 20.81 4.90 -8.47
N PHE A 88 19.84 5.18 -7.59
CA PHE A 88 20.01 5.08 -6.15
C PHE A 88 19.78 3.65 -5.64
N THR A 89 20.59 3.21 -4.70
CA THR A 89 20.25 2.09 -3.80
C THR A 89 19.73 2.64 -2.47
N ILE A 90 18.42 2.54 -2.25
CA ILE A 90 17.73 2.96 -1.02
C ILE A 90 17.40 1.72 -0.20
N LYS A 91 18.24 1.42 0.79
CA LYS A 91 18.21 0.13 1.48
C LYS A 91 18.35 0.22 2.99
N ASN A 92 17.64 -0.64 3.72
CA ASN A 92 17.82 -0.82 5.16
C ASN A 92 17.54 0.45 5.99
N ASN A 93 16.71 1.39 5.51
CA ASN A 93 16.39 2.61 6.25
C ASN A 93 15.19 2.36 7.18
N TRP A 94 15.37 2.51 8.49
CA TRP A 94 14.30 2.35 9.46
C TRP A 94 13.40 3.58 9.47
N THR A 95 12.10 3.36 9.29
CA THR A 95 11.06 4.39 9.42
C THR A 95 9.82 3.76 10.09
N PRO A 96 9.02 4.52 10.87
CA PRO A 96 7.87 3.97 11.59
C PRO A 96 6.82 3.29 10.68
N THR A 97 6.67 3.77 9.45
CA THR A 97 5.82 3.17 8.40
C THR A 97 6.43 3.45 7.02
N GLU A 98 5.91 2.79 5.98
CA GLU A 98 6.37 2.96 4.59
C GLU A 98 5.70 4.14 3.86
N LYS A 99 5.69 5.34 4.46
CA LYS A 99 5.21 6.57 3.80
C LYS A 99 6.35 7.23 3.01
N TYR A 100 6.46 6.86 1.74
CA TYR A 100 7.51 7.30 0.81
C TYR A 100 6.92 7.87 -0.47
N LEU A 101 7.71 8.66 -1.20
CA LEU A 101 7.33 9.19 -2.51
C LEU A 101 8.44 8.96 -3.55
N GLN A 102 8.05 8.53 -4.75
CA GLN A 102 8.89 8.46 -5.94
C GLN A 102 8.29 9.35 -7.03
N ASN A 103 8.58 10.66 -7.00
CA ASN A 103 8.00 11.61 -7.94
C ASN A 103 8.87 11.77 -9.19
N ALA A 104 8.28 11.56 -10.38
CA ALA A 104 8.92 11.81 -11.67
C ALA A 104 10.37 11.29 -11.80
N ASN A 105 10.68 10.16 -11.15
CA ASN A 105 12.01 9.57 -11.15
C ASN A 105 12.48 9.18 -12.56
N GLY A 106 13.79 9.05 -12.71
CA GLY A 106 14.38 8.32 -13.84
C GLY A 106 14.55 6.83 -13.51
N PRO A 107 15.41 6.12 -14.23
CA PRO A 107 15.54 4.67 -14.12
C PRO A 107 16.34 4.21 -12.90
N ASP A 108 16.29 2.90 -12.65
CA ASP A 108 17.25 2.14 -11.84
C ASP A 108 17.41 2.58 -10.37
N ASN A 109 16.36 3.10 -9.74
CA ASN A 109 16.31 3.18 -8.28
C ASN A 109 15.92 1.82 -7.70
N LEU A 110 16.72 1.31 -6.76
CA LEU A 110 16.44 0.10 -6.01
C LEU A 110 15.94 0.45 -4.61
N TRP A 111 14.71 0.03 -4.28
CA TRP A 111 14.16 0.13 -2.93
C TRP A 111 14.11 -1.26 -2.30
N GLU A 112 14.83 -1.45 -1.18
CA GLU A 112 14.92 -2.76 -0.53
C GLU A 112 14.92 -2.64 0.99
N ASN A 113 14.04 -3.38 1.67
CA ASN A 113 14.03 -3.49 3.13
C ASN A 113 14.05 -2.12 3.85
N ASN A 114 13.11 -1.23 3.53
CA ASN A 114 12.90 0.02 4.26
C ASN A 114 11.61 -0.08 5.09
N GLY A 115 11.56 0.58 6.25
CA GLY A 115 10.37 0.62 7.10
C GLY A 115 10.56 -0.01 8.47
N ALA A 116 9.45 -0.28 9.17
CA ALA A 116 9.47 -0.65 10.58
C ALA A 116 10.07 -2.04 10.87
N LYS A 117 10.19 -2.88 9.84
CA LYS A 117 10.74 -4.24 9.92
C LYS A 117 12.27 -4.29 9.75
N VAL A 118 12.91 -3.16 9.49
CA VAL A 118 14.37 -3.04 9.47
C VAL A 118 14.93 -3.48 10.83
N ALA A 119 16.07 -4.18 10.80
CA ALA A 119 16.67 -4.75 12.00
C ALA A 119 16.97 -3.69 13.08
N GLU A 120 16.69 -4.02 14.34
CA GLU A 120 16.79 -3.06 15.46
C GLU A 120 18.22 -2.52 15.65
N ASN A 121 19.25 -3.31 15.34
CA ASN A 121 20.64 -2.88 15.42
C ASN A 121 20.96 -1.69 14.49
N ILE A 122 20.32 -1.60 13.31
CA ILE A 122 20.47 -0.44 12.43
C ILE A 122 19.92 0.80 13.12
N LYS A 123 18.75 0.66 13.76
CA LYS A 123 18.11 1.76 14.46
C LYS A 123 18.89 2.23 15.68
N GLU A 124 19.52 1.31 16.42
CA GLU A 124 20.38 1.60 17.56
C GLU A 124 21.68 2.30 17.16
N ASN A 125 22.24 1.93 16.01
CA ASN A 125 23.55 2.41 15.56
C ASN A 125 23.48 3.75 14.78
N ALA A 126 22.33 4.13 14.24
CA ALA A 126 22.20 5.38 13.48
C ALA A 126 22.37 6.64 14.35
N GLY A 127 23.09 7.63 13.84
CA GLY A 127 23.36 8.91 14.49
C GLY A 127 24.79 9.04 14.98
N LEU A 128 24.99 9.69 16.14
CA LEU A 128 26.31 9.94 16.67
C LEU A 128 26.95 8.65 17.20
N GLU A 129 28.11 8.31 16.65
CA GLU A 129 28.94 7.22 17.16
C GLU A 129 29.49 7.53 18.55
N LYS A 130 29.90 6.49 19.29
CA LYS A 130 30.38 6.58 20.68
C LYS A 130 31.34 7.76 20.96
N PRO A 131 32.35 8.05 20.11
CA PRO A 131 33.27 9.16 20.35
C PRO A 131 32.60 10.55 20.35
N PHE A 132 31.43 10.70 19.73
CA PHE A 132 30.73 11.97 19.53
C PHE A 132 29.43 12.09 20.33
N GLN A 133 28.99 11.02 21.01
CA GLN A 133 27.75 11.01 21.79
C GLN A 133 27.71 12.06 22.91
N TYR A 134 28.87 12.56 23.35
CA TYR A 134 28.93 13.68 24.30
C TYR A 134 28.22 14.94 23.80
N LEU A 135 28.05 15.12 22.48
CA LEU A 135 27.32 16.24 21.89
C LEU A 135 25.80 16.17 22.09
N LEU A 136 25.26 15.00 22.50
CA LEU A 136 23.83 14.86 22.78
C LEU A 136 23.35 15.75 23.94
N LYS A 137 24.26 16.23 24.79
CA LYS A 137 23.97 17.23 25.83
C LYS A 137 23.64 18.61 25.26
N GLU A 138 24.09 18.89 24.03
CA GLU A 138 23.88 20.16 23.31
C GLU A 138 22.66 20.09 22.36
N LYS A 139 21.85 19.03 22.44
CA LYS A 139 20.69 18.87 21.56
C LYS A 139 19.68 20.02 21.76
N ALA A 140 19.08 20.47 20.66
CA ALA A 140 18.03 21.47 20.69
C ALA A 140 16.83 20.99 21.53
N ILE A 141 16.18 21.94 22.22
CA ILE A 141 14.89 21.69 22.86
C ILE A 141 13.84 21.63 21.75
N TYR A 142 13.16 20.50 21.65
CA TYR A 142 12.14 20.29 20.64
C TYR A 142 10.92 21.18 20.91
N SER A 143 10.27 21.65 19.84
CA SER A 143 8.95 22.26 19.95
C SER A 143 7.95 21.25 20.56
N GLU A 144 7.05 21.73 21.42
CA GLU A 144 5.94 20.95 22.02
C GLU A 144 4.84 20.57 21.01
N ARG A 145 5.06 20.86 19.73
CA ARG A 145 4.15 20.53 18.65
C ARG A 145 4.02 19.00 18.50
N GLY A 146 2.80 18.54 18.27
CA GLY A 146 2.53 17.13 18.00
C GLY A 146 3.28 16.61 16.76
N ILE A 147 3.44 15.29 16.68
CA ILE A 147 4.03 14.60 15.53
C ILE A 147 2.92 13.94 14.70
N ASN A 148 3.13 13.81 13.39
CA ASN A 148 2.19 13.03 12.57
C ASN A 148 2.39 11.54 12.79
N GLN A 149 1.29 10.81 12.66
CA GLN A 149 1.27 9.36 12.56
C GLN A 149 0.61 9.00 11.24
N ALA A 150 1.27 8.15 10.46
CA ALA A 150 0.74 7.69 9.19
C ALA A 150 -0.28 6.57 9.45
N GLU A 151 -1.51 6.76 8.98
CA GLU A 151 -2.54 5.71 9.03
C GLU A 151 -2.41 4.78 7.81
N ASP A 152 -2.05 3.53 8.07
CA ASP A 152 -2.00 2.50 7.04
C ASP A 152 -3.36 1.82 6.88
N LYS A 153 -3.97 2.03 5.71
CA LYS A 153 -5.24 1.40 5.30
C LYS A 153 -4.99 0.62 4.03
N SER A 154 -5.70 -0.48 3.85
CA SER A 154 -5.61 -1.24 2.61
C SER A 154 -6.37 -0.54 1.48
N VAL A 155 -5.84 -0.55 0.27
CA VAL A 155 -6.44 0.00 -0.95
C VAL A 155 -6.16 -0.92 -2.13
N VAL A 156 -6.93 -0.77 -3.22
CA VAL A 156 -6.69 -1.52 -4.46
C VAL A 156 -6.55 -0.58 -5.64
N PHE A 157 -5.53 -0.80 -6.48
CA PHE A 157 -5.49 -0.26 -7.83
C PHE A 157 -5.96 -1.31 -8.83
N GLU A 158 -6.77 -0.91 -9.79
CA GLU A 158 -7.08 -1.69 -10.99
C GLU A 158 -6.60 -0.91 -12.22
N LEU A 159 -5.85 -1.58 -13.09
CA LEU A 159 -5.37 -1.03 -14.33
C LEU A 159 -5.99 -1.83 -15.47
N ILE A 160 -6.54 -1.12 -16.45
CA ILE A 160 -7.17 -1.70 -17.63
C ILE A 160 -6.30 -1.38 -18.84
N PHE A 161 -6.07 -2.37 -19.68
CA PHE A 161 -5.23 -2.27 -20.86
C PHE A 161 -6.03 -2.56 -22.12
N GLU A 162 -5.56 -2.07 -23.27
CA GLU A 162 -6.02 -2.60 -24.54
C GLU A 162 -5.65 -4.09 -24.67
N ASN A 163 -6.46 -4.83 -25.43
CA ASN A 163 -6.22 -6.27 -25.62
C ASN A 163 -4.84 -6.52 -26.22
N GLY A 164 -4.04 -7.38 -25.57
CA GLY A 164 -2.68 -7.71 -25.99
C GLY A 164 -1.59 -6.79 -25.44
N ASN A 165 -1.94 -5.67 -24.78
CA ASN A 165 -0.97 -4.68 -24.27
C ASN A 165 -0.64 -4.88 -22.77
N LEU A 166 -0.94 -6.04 -22.20
CA LEU A 166 -0.64 -6.33 -20.80
C LEU A 166 0.89 -6.51 -20.59
N PRO A 167 1.50 -5.84 -19.59
CA PRO A 167 2.92 -6.03 -19.30
C PRO A 167 3.29 -7.49 -18.96
N SER A 168 4.47 -7.90 -19.42
CA SER A 168 5.04 -9.23 -19.10
C SER A 168 5.28 -9.39 -17.59
N ASN A 169 5.32 -10.64 -17.09
CA ASN A 169 5.60 -10.90 -15.66
C ASN A 169 6.95 -10.30 -15.23
N LYS A 170 7.99 -10.47 -16.06
CA LYS A 170 9.32 -9.88 -15.81
C LYS A 170 9.27 -8.36 -15.66
N ALA A 171 8.49 -7.66 -16.49
CA ALA A 171 8.32 -6.22 -16.37
C ALA A 171 7.60 -5.83 -15.08
N LEU A 172 6.58 -6.62 -14.67
CA LEU A 172 5.84 -6.39 -13.43
C LEU A 172 6.65 -6.71 -12.18
N GLU A 173 7.52 -7.71 -12.22
CA GLU A 173 8.48 -7.99 -11.15
C GLU A 173 9.48 -6.85 -10.98
N GLY A 174 9.97 -6.29 -12.10
CA GLY A 174 10.80 -5.08 -12.10
C GLY A 174 10.05 -3.91 -11.46
N PHE A 175 8.83 -3.64 -11.94
CA PHE A 175 7.96 -2.60 -11.38
C PHE A 175 7.70 -2.81 -9.88
N ALA A 176 7.43 -4.04 -9.44
CA ALA A 176 7.19 -4.35 -8.05
C ALA A 176 8.40 -3.99 -7.17
N LYS A 177 9.61 -4.40 -7.60
CA LYS A 177 10.86 -4.07 -6.90
C LYS A 177 11.12 -2.56 -6.84
N GLU A 178 10.95 -1.86 -7.96
CA GLU A 178 11.11 -0.39 -8.01
C GLU A 178 10.20 0.37 -7.04
N ASN A 179 9.02 -0.18 -6.75
CA ASN A 179 7.99 0.46 -5.93
C ASN A 179 7.86 -0.13 -4.52
N ASN A 180 8.84 -0.97 -4.10
CA ASN A 180 8.79 -1.71 -2.84
C ASN A 180 7.45 -2.44 -2.64
N LEU A 181 6.99 -3.13 -3.68
CA LEU A 181 5.82 -4.00 -3.67
C LEU A 181 6.26 -5.46 -3.67
N LEU A 182 5.51 -6.31 -2.98
CA LEU A 182 5.67 -7.75 -3.14
C LEU A 182 5.13 -8.17 -4.50
N SER A 183 5.83 -9.02 -5.26
CA SER A 183 5.27 -9.54 -6.52
C SER A 183 3.93 -10.24 -6.32
N SER A 184 3.73 -10.88 -5.17
CA SER A 184 2.46 -11.51 -4.76
C SER A 184 1.32 -10.53 -4.52
N SER A 185 1.58 -9.21 -4.52
CA SER A 185 0.55 -8.17 -4.43
C SER A 185 -0.05 -7.78 -5.79
N ILE A 186 0.52 -8.28 -6.90
CA ILE A 186 0.09 -7.99 -8.27
C ILE A 186 -0.64 -9.20 -8.84
N TYR A 187 -1.85 -8.97 -9.35
CA TYR A 187 -2.72 -10.00 -9.88
C TYR A 187 -3.21 -9.66 -11.29
N LYS A 188 -3.55 -10.69 -12.07
CA LYS A 188 -3.97 -10.60 -13.48
C LYS A 188 -5.31 -11.29 -13.71
N TRP A 189 -6.14 -10.67 -14.53
CA TRP A 189 -7.28 -11.32 -15.17
C TRP A 189 -7.57 -10.64 -16.52
N ASN A 190 -7.59 -11.42 -17.60
CA ASN A 190 -7.77 -10.89 -18.96
C ASN A 190 -6.81 -9.72 -19.29
N ASN A 191 -7.35 -8.55 -19.63
CA ASN A 191 -6.62 -7.32 -19.91
C ASN A 191 -6.47 -6.40 -18.68
N ARG A 192 -6.61 -6.94 -17.46
CA ARG A 192 -6.62 -6.18 -16.21
C ARG A 192 -5.49 -6.60 -15.28
N LEU A 193 -4.88 -5.61 -14.62
CA LEU A 193 -4.01 -5.81 -13.47
C LEU A 193 -4.66 -5.27 -12.21
N VAL A 194 -4.47 -5.97 -11.10
CA VAL A 194 -4.88 -5.50 -9.78
C VAL A 194 -3.67 -5.47 -8.86
N ILE A 195 -3.53 -4.39 -8.09
CA ILE A 195 -2.49 -4.23 -7.07
C ILE A 195 -3.18 -3.94 -5.74
N TYR A 196 -3.11 -4.89 -4.81
CA TYR A 196 -3.62 -4.73 -3.45
C TYR A 196 -2.49 -4.27 -2.53
N THR A 197 -2.63 -3.09 -1.92
CA THR A 197 -1.50 -2.41 -1.27
C THR A 197 -1.95 -1.46 -0.15
N SER A 198 -1.00 -0.72 0.41
CA SER A 198 -1.19 0.28 1.45
C SER A 198 -1.59 1.65 0.88
N SER A 199 -2.45 2.36 1.61
CA SER A 199 -2.82 3.76 1.38
C SER A 199 -1.60 4.68 1.39
N LEU A 200 -0.56 4.33 2.15
CA LEU A 200 0.67 5.09 2.26
C LEU A 200 1.50 5.11 0.97
N LYS A 201 1.22 4.18 0.04
CA LYS A 201 1.87 4.10 -1.27
C LYS A 201 1.07 4.76 -2.39
N VAL A 202 -0.16 5.24 -2.13
CA VAL A 202 -1.09 5.75 -3.17
C VAL A 202 -0.46 6.88 -3.96
N GLU A 203 0.07 7.90 -3.30
CA GLU A 203 0.65 9.08 -3.97
C GLU A 203 1.80 8.69 -4.89
N SER A 204 2.67 7.79 -4.42
CA SER A 204 3.80 7.30 -5.22
C SER A 204 3.35 6.44 -6.40
N LEU A 205 2.47 5.47 -6.15
CA LEU A 205 1.97 4.57 -7.20
C LEU A 205 1.17 5.30 -8.27
N GLN A 206 0.41 6.34 -7.92
CA GLN A 206 -0.27 7.17 -8.92
C GLN A 206 0.70 7.81 -9.92
N GLN A 207 1.95 8.08 -9.53
CA GLN A 207 2.97 8.56 -10.46
C GLN A 207 3.59 7.43 -11.26
N THR A 208 4.00 6.34 -10.61
CA THR A 208 4.76 5.27 -11.26
C THR A 208 3.90 4.38 -12.15
N LEU A 209 2.62 4.15 -11.80
CA LEU A 209 1.70 3.33 -12.60
C LEU A 209 1.44 3.90 -13.99
N LYS A 210 1.58 5.22 -14.18
CA LYS A 210 1.47 5.87 -15.51
C LYS A 210 2.46 5.27 -16.51
N ARG A 211 3.63 4.78 -16.06
CA ARG A 211 4.65 4.15 -16.91
C ARG A 211 4.20 2.82 -17.52
N LEU A 212 3.17 2.19 -16.95
CA LEU A 212 2.63 0.93 -17.47
C LEU A 212 1.74 1.14 -18.69
N ASN A 213 1.36 2.39 -19.03
CA ASN A 213 0.52 2.72 -20.19
C ASN A 213 -0.84 2.01 -20.19
N ALA A 214 -1.46 1.89 -19.01
CA ALA A 214 -2.85 1.49 -18.90
C ALA A 214 -3.77 2.56 -19.52
N THR A 215 -4.86 2.14 -20.17
CA THR A 215 -5.88 3.06 -20.69
C THR A 215 -6.69 3.70 -19.57
N GLU A 216 -6.87 2.97 -18.48
CA GLU A 216 -7.56 3.45 -17.29
C GLU A 216 -6.87 2.93 -16.02
N ILE A 217 -6.76 3.80 -15.01
CA ILE A 217 -6.27 3.45 -13.68
C ILE A 217 -7.34 3.85 -12.67
N LYS A 218 -7.86 2.87 -11.94
CA LYS A 218 -8.89 3.04 -10.91
C LYS A 218 -8.30 2.81 -9.54
N LEU A 219 -8.50 3.77 -8.64
CA LEU A 219 -8.24 3.61 -7.19
C LEU A 219 -9.54 3.23 -6.46
N TYR A 220 -9.46 2.17 -5.68
CA TYR A 220 -10.48 1.67 -4.76
C TYR A 220 -9.99 1.90 -3.32
N ASP A 221 -10.44 2.97 -2.71
CA ASP A 221 -10.13 3.40 -1.34
C ASP A 221 -11.37 3.40 -0.42
N ASN A 222 -12.56 3.23 -0.99
CA ASN A 222 -13.80 3.06 -0.25
C ASN A 222 -14.01 1.59 0.17
N LEU A 223 -13.46 1.25 1.34
CA LEU A 223 -13.74 0.00 2.06
C LEU A 223 -15.11 0.09 2.75
N PHE A 224 -16.14 -0.55 2.20
CA PHE A 224 -17.50 -0.46 2.76
C PHE A 224 -17.93 -1.70 3.55
N TYR A 225 -17.23 -2.83 3.40
CA TYR A 225 -17.46 -4.04 4.18
C TYR A 225 -16.11 -4.62 4.60
N ASP A 226 -15.96 -4.91 5.89
CA ASP A 226 -14.71 -5.41 6.48
C ASP A 226 -15.00 -6.40 7.61
N PHE A 227 -15.16 -7.67 7.25
CA PHE A 227 -15.10 -8.75 8.23
C PHE A 227 -13.64 -8.98 8.60
N ASN A 228 -13.35 -9.00 9.90
CA ASN A 228 -12.04 -9.25 10.46
C ASN A 228 -12.15 -10.33 11.54
N ARG A 229 -11.32 -11.38 11.47
CA ARG A 229 -11.42 -12.54 12.37
C ARG A 229 -11.31 -12.17 13.84
N GLU A 230 -10.36 -11.32 14.20
CA GLU A 230 -10.15 -10.94 15.61
C GLU A 230 -11.34 -10.16 16.14
N LYS A 231 -11.84 -9.20 15.36
CA LYS A 231 -13.00 -8.40 15.73
C LYS A 231 -14.31 -9.19 15.77
N ASN A 232 -14.53 -10.07 14.79
CA ASN A 232 -15.82 -10.71 14.55
C ASN A 232 -15.94 -12.13 15.13
N CYS A 233 -14.83 -12.84 15.32
CA CYS A 233 -14.79 -14.18 15.90
C CYS A 233 -14.22 -14.18 17.33
N GLY A 234 -13.43 -13.17 17.72
CA GLY A 234 -12.68 -13.16 18.98
C GLY A 234 -11.39 -13.97 18.96
N ASP A 235 -11.06 -14.59 17.83
CA ASP A 235 -9.84 -15.38 17.62
C ASP A 235 -8.72 -14.52 17.03
N LYS A 236 -7.49 -14.67 17.52
CA LYS A 236 -6.33 -14.01 16.91
C LYS A 236 -6.18 -14.44 15.45
N SER A 237 -5.88 -13.47 14.59
CA SER A 237 -5.50 -13.75 13.21
C SER A 237 -4.17 -14.51 13.16
N VAL A 238 -3.98 -15.33 12.14
CA VAL A 238 -2.69 -16.00 11.90
C VAL A 238 -1.61 -14.99 11.55
N ALA A 239 -0.34 -15.37 11.77
CA ALA A 239 0.81 -14.49 11.49
C ALA A 239 1.01 -14.22 9.99
N GLU A 240 0.67 -15.19 9.13
CA GLU A 240 0.80 -15.08 7.68
C GLU A 240 -0.44 -15.61 6.96
N TRP A 241 -0.89 -14.90 5.93
CA TRP A 241 -2.03 -15.25 5.10
C TRP A 241 -1.76 -14.97 3.61
N ASP A 242 -2.53 -15.65 2.76
CA ASP A 242 -2.60 -15.38 1.33
C ASP A 242 -3.90 -14.63 1.00
N ASN A 243 -3.87 -13.77 -0.01
CA ASN A 243 -5.04 -13.04 -0.46
C ASN A 243 -5.55 -13.60 -1.80
N ILE A 244 -6.86 -13.81 -1.88
CA ILE A 244 -7.60 -14.08 -3.11
C ILE A 244 -8.36 -12.82 -3.48
N ILE A 245 -8.22 -12.38 -4.73
CA ILE A 245 -8.88 -11.19 -5.23
C ILE A 245 -9.92 -11.56 -6.26
N LEU A 246 -11.13 -11.06 -6.05
CA LEU A 246 -12.24 -11.21 -6.98
C LEU A 246 -12.84 -9.86 -7.33
N SER A 247 -13.43 -9.76 -8.52
CA SER A 247 -14.25 -8.60 -8.88
C SER A 247 -15.56 -9.03 -9.51
N ALA A 248 -16.59 -8.22 -9.26
CA ALA A 248 -17.90 -8.28 -9.86
C ALA A 248 -18.43 -6.85 -9.98
N ASN A 249 -19.48 -6.65 -10.75
CA ASN A 249 -20.25 -5.43 -10.71
C ASN A 249 -21.51 -5.62 -9.88
N LEU A 250 -22.00 -4.54 -9.29
CA LEU A 250 -23.41 -4.43 -8.99
C LEU A 250 -24.21 -4.17 -10.27
N VAL A 251 -25.46 -4.64 -10.27
CA VAL A 251 -26.42 -4.33 -11.33
C VAL A 251 -26.60 -2.83 -11.50
N LYS A 252 -26.98 -2.40 -12.71
CA LYS A 252 -27.10 -0.97 -13.04
C LYS A 252 -28.15 -0.22 -12.21
N ASP A 253 -29.20 -0.90 -11.75
CA ASP A 253 -30.28 -0.30 -10.97
C ASP A 253 -29.75 0.27 -9.63
N GLU A 254 -29.85 1.59 -9.45
CA GLU A 254 -29.33 2.29 -8.27
C GLU A 254 -30.05 1.92 -6.97
N LYS A 255 -31.35 1.59 -7.04
CA LYS A 255 -32.11 1.15 -5.86
C LYS A 255 -31.58 -0.20 -5.39
N MET A 256 -31.35 -1.13 -6.31
CA MET A 256 -30.74 -2.43 -6.03
C MET A 256 -29.31 -2.28 -5.49
N GLN A 257 -28.51 -1.35 -6.02
CA GLN A 257 -27.18 -1.04 -5.46
C GLN A 257 -27.27 -0.58 -4.00
N ASN A 258 -28.21 0.32 -3.69
CA ASN A 258 -28.40 0.83 -2.33
C ASN A 258 -28.92 -0.25 -1.37
N GLU A 259 -29.81 -1.14 -1.84
CA GLU A 259 -30.28 -2.30 -1.07
C GLU A 259 -29.11 -3.23 -0.72
N TYR A 260 -28.25 -3.56 -1.69
CA TYR A 260 -27.05 -4.37 -1.45
C TYR A 260 -26.15 -3.77 -0.36
N LEU A 261 -25.90 -2.46 -0.42
CA LEU A 261 -25.10 -1.75 0.59
C LEU A 261 -25.78 -1.76 1.96
N ALA A 262 -27.11 -1.60 2.02
CA ALA A 262 -27.87 -1.66 3.27
C ALA A 262 -27.83 -3.06 3.92
N TYR A 263 -27.90 -4.12 3.11
CA TYR A 263 -27.70 -5.49 3.56
C TYR A 263 -26.32 -5.65 4.20
N HIS A 264 -25.24 -5.25 3.52
CA HIS A 264 -23.87 -5.40 4.02
C HIS A 264 -23.59 -4.55 5.26
N LYS A 265 -24.16 -3.34 5.34
CA LYS A 265 -24.03 -2.46 6.51
C LYS A 265 -24.60 -3.09 7.78
N THR A 266 -25.66 -3.89 7.67
CA THR A 266 -26.36 -4.50 8.82
C THR A 266 -26.17 -6.01 8.92
N GLN A 267 -25.27 -6.60 8.10
CA GLN A 267 -25.07 -8.03 8.02
C GLN A 267 -24.69 -8.63 9.38
N PHE A 268 -23.74 -8.02 10.09
CA PHE A 268 -23.26 -8.52 11.39
C PHE A 268 -24.36 -8.61 12.45
N GLU A 269 -25.35 -7.71 12.40
CA GLU A 269 -26.45 -7.64 13.36
C GLU A 269 -27.62 -8.52 12.96
N LYS A 270 -28.02 -8.47 11.68
CA LYS A 270 -29.24 -9.12 11.18
C LYS A 270 -29.02 -10.53 10.65
N TRP A 271 -27.78 -10.85 10.26
CA TRP A 271 -27.36 -12.13 9.69
C TRP A 271 -26.03 -12.58 10.32
N PRO A 272 -25.93 -12.67 11.66
CA PRO A 272 -24.68 -13.06 12.32
C PRO A 272 -24.15 -14.44 11.88
N GLU A 273 -25.02 -15.30 11.36
CA GLU A 273 -24.68 -16.61 10.80
C GLU A 273 -23.68 -16.55 9.66
N ILE A 274 -23.65 -15.46 8.88
CA ILE A 274 -22.70 -15.33 7.76
C ILE A 274 -21.28 -15.15 8.30
N SER A 275 -21.12 -14.29 9.30
CA SER A 275 -19.84 -14.08 9.97
C SER A 275 -19.39 -15.33 10.72
N LYS A 276 -20.32 -16.07 11.35
CA LYS A 276 -20.01 -17.39 11.94
C LYS A 276 -19.52 -18.40 10.89
N GLY A 277 -20.13 -18.39 9.70
CA GLY A 277 -19.66 -19.17 8.55
C GLY A 277 -18.22 -18.83 8.17
N PHE A 278 -17.88 -17.54 8.08
CA PHE A 278 -16.50 -17.10 7.83
C PHE A 278 -15.53 -17.52 8.94
N CYS A 279 -15.94 -17.44 10.21
CA CYS A 279 -15.15 -17.92 11.34
C CYS A 279 -14.84 -19.42 11.22
N ASN A 280 -15.85 -20.24 10.90
CA ASN A 280 -15.75 -21.70 10.70
C ASN A 280 -14.86 -22.07 9.51
N ALA A 281 -14.87 -21.25 8.45
CA ALA A 281 -14.03 -21.41 7.28
C ALA A 281 -12.59 -20.92 7.48
N GLU A 282 -12.22 -20.51 8.69
CA GLU A 282 -10.86 -20.04 9.02
C GLU A 282 -10.45 -18.81 8.20
N PHE A 283 -11.40 -18.03 7.69
CA PHE A 283 -11.11 -16.78 7.00
C PHE A 283 -10.53 -15.75 7.99
N GLN A 284 -9.52 -15.01 7.55
CA GLN A 284 -8.81 -14.01 8.34
C GLN A 284 -9.43 -12.62 8.16
N ARG A 285 -9.80 -12.29 6.91
CA ARG A 285 -10.45 -11.04 6.55
C ARG A 285 -11.25 -11.18 5.26
N LEU A 286 -12.40 -10.53 5.18
CA LEU A 286 -13.13 -10.31 3.93
C LEU A 286 -13.38 -8.81 3.80
N ALA A 287 -12.67 -8.19 2.87
CA ALA A 287 -12.74 -6.76 2.59
C ALA A 287 -13.38 -6.55 1.22
N ILE A 288 -14.41 -5.71 1.14
CA ILE A 288 -15.01 -5.30 -0.13
C ILE A 288 -14.80 -3.81 -0.32
N PHE A 289 -14.11 -3.47 -1.40
CA PHE A 289 -13.99 -2.11 -1.88
C PHE A 289 -14.99 -1.85 -2.99
N LYS A 290 -15.53 -0.64 -3.06
CA LYS A 290 -16.46 -0.23 -4.11
C LYS A 290 -15.97 1.01 -4.84
N LYS A 291 -15.98 0.97 -6.17
CA LYS A 291 -15.81 2.14 -7.03
C LYS A 291 -16.92 2.14 -8.07
N ASP A 292 -17.71 3.21 -8.09
CA ASP A 292 -18.96 3.26 -8.87
C ASP A 292 -19.79 2.01 -8.59
N ARG A 293 -20.13 1.20 -9.59
CA ARG A 293 -20.84 -0.08 -9.40
C ARG A 293 -19.90 -1.28 -9.22
N GLN A 294 -18.60 -1.14 -9.43
CA GLN A 294 -17.66 -2.27 -9.40
C GLN A 294 -17.22 -2.57 -7.96
N LEU A 295 -17.20 -3.86 -7.63
CA LEU A 295 -16.75 -4.40 -6.36
C LEU A 295 -15.39 -5.07 -6.52
N MET A 296 -14.52 -4.89 -5.54
CA MET A 296 -13.26 -5.62 -5.40
C MET A 296 -13.28 -6.33 -4.05
N LEU A 297 -13.40 -7.66 -4.08
CA LEU A 297 -13.42 -8.52 -2.89
C LEU A 297 -12.03 -9.10 -2.66
N ILE A 298 -11.50 -8.88 -1.46
CA ILE A 298 -10.28 -9.49 -0.96
C ILE A 298 -10.64 -10.49 0.13
N ILE A 299 -10.32 -11.76 -0.08
CA ILE A 299 -10.46 -12.82 0.91
C ILE A 299 -9.07 -13.20 1.38
N SER A 300 -8.78 -12.98 2.67
CA SER A 300 -7.52 -13.38 3.29
C SER A 300 -7.71 -14.73 4.01
N ILE A 301 -6.91 -15.73 3.64
CA ILE A 301 -6.95 -17.08 4.21
C ILE A 301 -5.57 -17.49 4.76
N PRO A 302 -5.47 -18.43 5.72
CA PRO A 302 -4.18 -18.84 6.25
C PRO A 302 -3.22 -19.28 5.15
N LYS A 303 -1.95 -18.89 5.26
CA LYS A 303 -0.94 -19.12 4.22
C LYS A 303 -0.87 -20.60 3.82
N GLY A 304 -0.84 -20.87 2.52
CA GLY A 304 -0.77 -22.22 1.96
C GLY A 304 -2.08 -23.00 1.98
N LYS A 305 -3.20 -22.43 2.45
CA LYS A 305 -4.53 -23.03 2.31
C LYS A 305 -5.13 -22.72 0.94
N ASN A 306 -6.15 -23.48 0.55
CA ASN A 306 -6.92 -23.25 -0.67
C ASN A 306 -8.34 -22.76 -0.32
N LEU A 307 -8.82 -21.75 -1.04
CA LEU A 307 -10.18 -21.25 -0.90
C LEU A 307 -11.22 -22.33 -1.21
N ASP A 308 -10.97 -23.23 -2.16
CA ASP A 308 -11.91 -24.29 -2.55
C ASP A 308 -12.16 -25.29 -1.40
N ASP A 309 -11.17 -25.49 -0.53
CA ASP A 309 -11.29 -26.36 0.65
C ASP A 309 -11.99 -25.66 1.83
N LEU A 310 -11.83 -24.33 1.92
CA LEU A 310 -12.33 -23.54 3.04
C LEU A 310 -13.75 -23.03 2.80
N ASN A 311 -14.08 -22.62 1.58
CA ASN A 311 -15.37 -22.01 1.25
C ASN A 311 -16.58 -22.90 1.60
N PRO A 312 -16.57 -24.24 1.39
CA PRO A 312 -17.67 -25.11 1.81
C PRO A 312 -17.93 -25.12 3.32
N LYS A 313 -16.94 -24.78 4.14
CA LYS A 313 -17.11 -24.69 5.61
C LYS A 313 -17.98 -23.50 6.03
N THR A 314 -18.16 -22.50 5.15
CA THR A 314 -19.03 -21.34 5.45
C THR A 314 -20.50 -21.74 5.56
N THR A 315 -20.93 -22.70 4.74
CA THR A 315 -22.32 -23.20 4.66
C THR A 315 -22.55 -24.49 5.43
N LEU A 316 -21.48 -25.15 5.90
CA LEU A 316 -21.58 -26.40 6.66
C LEU A 316 -22.47 -26.24 7.90
N ASN A 317 -23.62 -26.92 7.90
CA ASN A 317 -24.66 -26.82 8.92
C ASN A 317 -25.19 -25.38 9.12
N ASN A 318 -25.17 -24.56 8.07
CA ASN A 318 -25.51 -23.14 8.11
C ASN A 318 -26.34 -22.69 6.88
N PRO A 319 -27.64 -23.07 6.81
CA PRO A 319 -28.49 -22.75 5.66
C PRO A 319 -28.73 -21.25 5.46
N LYS A 320 -28.49 -20.43 6.50
CA LYS A 320 -28.62 -18.97 6.40
C LYS A 320 -27.60 -18.35 5.45
N VAL A 321 -26.45 -18.98 5.26
CA VAL A 321 -25.46 -18.53 4.26
C VAL A 321 -25.98 -18.77 2.84
N ASP A 322 -26.65 -19.89 2.58
CA ASP A 322 -27.26 -20.15 1.27
C ASP A 322 -28.41 -19.18 0.97
N GLU A 323 -29.26 -18.89 1.97
CA GLU A 323 -30.30 -17.86 1.85
C GLU A 323 -29.71 -16.49 1.52
N TRP A 324 -28.66 -16.09 2.24
CA TRP A 324 -27.96 -14.83 2.00
C TRP A 324 -27.37 -14.77 0.59
N ASN A 325 -26.68 -15.84 0.16
CA ASN A 325 -26.07 -15.92 -1.17
C ASN A 325 -27.14 -15.81 -2.27
N ALA A 326 -28.29 -16.47 -2.12
CA ALA A 326 -29.41 -16.39 -3.05
C ALA A 326 -30.01 -14.97 -3.14
N ILE A 327 -29.98 -14.20 -2.04
CA ILE A 327 -30.36 -12.78 -2.04
C ILE A 327 -29.28 -11.95 -2.74
N MET A 328 -28.01 -12.10 -2.35
CA MET A 328 -26.89 -11.30 -2.86
C MET A 328 -26.66 -11.47 -4.36
N GLN A 329 -26.88 -12.68 -4.88
CA GLN A 329 -26.72 -13.00 -6.31
C GLN A 329 -27.60 -12.11 -7.21
N LYS A 330 -28.74 -11.62 -6.72
CA LYS A 330 -29.65 -10.76 -7.50
C LYS A 330 -29.09 -9.36 -7.76
N TYR A 331 -28.15 -8.92 -6.94
CA TYR A 331 -27.60 -7.56 -7.00
C TYR A 331 -26.31 -7.48 -7.81
N GLN A 332 -25.80 -8.61 -8.31
CA GLN A 332 -24.46 -8.72 -8.88
C GLN A 332 -24.52 -9.20 -10.32
N GLU A 333 -23.61 -8.67 -11.13
CA GLU A 333 -23.38 -9.07 -12.52
C GLU A 333 -21.88 -9.10 -12.84
N GLY A 334 -21.52 -9.72 -13.95
CA GLY A 334 -20.13 -9.80 -14.39
C GLY A 334 -19.50 -8.44 -14.69
N VAL A 335 -18.18 -8.35 -14.51
CA VAL A 335 -17.38 -7.26 -15.09
C VAL A 335 -17.22 -7.44 -16.59
N GLU A 336 -16.88 -6.36 -17.31
CA GLU A 336 -16.65 -6.44 -18.75
C GLU A 336 -15.55 -7.47 -19.08
N GLY A 337 -15.87 -8.37 -20.01
CA GLY A 337 -15.02 -9.50 -20.41
C GLY A 337 -15.38 -10.85 -19.76
N THR A 338 -16.36 -10.90 -18.85
CA THR A 338 -16.86 -12.16 -18.29
C THR A 338 -17.58 -13.01 -19.32
N LYS A 339 -17.59 -14.33 -19.09
CA LYS A 339 -18.40 -15.26 -19.87
C LYS A 339 -19.90 -15.12 -19.51
N PRO A 340 -20.82 -15.53 -20.39
CA PRO A 340 -22.24 -15.58 -20.05
C PRO A 340 -22.48 -16.39 -18.77
N GLY A 341 -23.14 -15.77 -17.78
CA GLY A 341 -23.43 -16.37 -16.48
C GLY A 341 -22.32 -16.28 -15.42
N GLU A 342 -21.13 -15.78 -15.76
CA GLU A 342 -20.04 -15.56 -14.82
C GLU A 342 -20.20 -14.20 -14.12
N ILE A 343 -20.34 -14.22 -12.78
CA ILE A 343 -20.52 -13.01 -11.95
C ILE A 343 -19.19 -12.55 -11.36
N TRP A 344 -18.52 -13.43 -10.62
CA TRP A 344 -17.26 -13.13 -9.93
C TRP A 344 -16.08 -13.69 -10.72
N VAL A 345 -15.11 -12.82 -11.04
CA VAL A 345 -13.86 -13.21 -11.70
C VAL A 345 -12.73 -13.29 -10.71
N PHE A 346 -11.90 -14.32 -10.83
CA PHE A 346 -10.73 -14.52 -9.98
C PHE A 346 -9.49 -13.96 -10.64
N PHE A 347 -8.83 -13.02 -9.97
CA PHE A 347 -7.50 -12.59 -10.37
C PHE A 347 -6.46 -13.60 -9.89
N LYS A 348 -5.47 -13.88 -10.74
CA LYS A 348 -4.36 -14.79 -10.39
C LYS A 348 -3.11 -13.98 -10.11
N PRO A 349 -2.36 -14.27 -9.04
CA PRO A 349 -1.11 -13.59 -8.77
C PRO A 349 -0.14 -13.79 -9.95
N ILE A 350 0.72 -12.81 -10.20
CA ILE A 350 1.82 -13.00 -11.15
C ILE A 350 2.74 -14.11 -10.62
N LYS A 351 3.08 -15.06 -11.49
CA LYS A 351 4.02 -16.14 -11.21
C LYS A 351 5.43 -15.72 -11.52
#